data_AF-A0A8T4UAF4-F1
#
_entry.id   AF-A0A8T4UAF4-F1
#
_cell.length_a   1.000
_cell.length_b   1.000
_cell.length_c   1.000
_cell.angle_alpha   90.00
_cell.angle_beta   90.00
_cell.angle_gamma   90.00
#
_symmetry.space_group_name_H-M   'P 1'
#
loop_
_entity.id
_entity.type
_entity.pdbx_description
1 polymer ?
#
loop_
_entity_poly.entity_id
_entity_poly.type
_entity_poly.pdbx_seq_one_letter_code
_entity_poly.pdbx_strand_id
1 'polypeptide(L)'
;MRFVKIFILFLLLIFSSSVVNSIVSVTTECNENNIIMRLSDPDDAHGSKWDYTSYNNYVCDSDAGTHECNGDNLVLKLDEEINAHGYPPTSNIEGYNVCYSNLVNCNVNNGACSENSFCVVKLDDTDDSHIYPCTNDEASISVCCSKMQVTQEAPAVNNRRRSNRDSSIINNTPIVLNPEQPDIEPLNTRNQYESNNDITSSEDNEEPQIENKSNLYIYILSGIGLLLILAGLIYYFKFRKKGV
;
A
#
# COMPACT_ATOMS: atom_id res chain seq x y z
N MET A 1 -7.33 22.59 -40.25
CA MET A 1 -8.20 22.12 -39.14
C MET A 1 -8.11 20.61 -38.87
N ARG A 2 -7.97 19.72 -39.88
CA ARG A 2 -7.88 18.26 -39.65
C ARG A 2 -6.69 17.81 -38.77
N PHE A 3 -5.49 18.38 -38.96
CA PHE A 3 -4.30 18.05 -38.15
C PHE A 3 -4.41 18.45 -36.67
N VAL A 4 -5.10 19.57 -36.37
CA VAL A 4 -5.29 20.03 -34.98
C VAL A 4 -6.19 19.06 -34.21
N LYS A 5 -7.22 18.50 -34.85
CA LYS A 5 -8.11 17.51 -34.23
C LYS A 5 -7.39 16.19 -33.91
N ILE A 6 -6.51 15.74 -34.80
CA ILE A 6 -5.70 14.52 -34.59
C ILE A 6 -4.71 14.72 -33.43
N PHE A 7 -4.07 15.89 -33.35
CA PHE A 7 -3.15 16.22 -32.26
C PHE A 7 -3.84 16.29 -30.89
N ILE A 8 -5.04 16.89 -30.81
CA ILE A 8 -5.84 16.92 -29.58
C ILE A 8 -6.28 15.51 -29.15
N LEU A 9 -6.68 14.65 -30.09
CA LEU A 9 -7.04 13.26 -29.80
C LEU A 9 -5.85 12.46 -29.24
N PHE A 10 -4.66 12.68 -29.79
CA PHE A 10 -3.43 12.01 -29.33
C PHE A 10 -3.00 12.48 -27.93
N LEU A 11 -3.12 13.79 -27.64
CA LEU A 11 -2.90 14.32 -26.29
C LEU A 11 -3.90 13.75 -25.28
N LEU A 12 -5.19 13.64 -25.63
CA LEU A 12 -6.19 13.02 -24.75
C LEU A 12 -5.91 11.54 -24.51
N LEU A 13 -5.39 10.81 -25.51
CA LEU A 13 -4.97 9.42 -25.35
C LEU A 13 -3.78 9.28 -24.39
N ILE A 14 -2.77 10.14 -24.51
CA ILE A 14 -1.58 10.12 -23.63
C ILE A 14 -1.97 10.49 -22.18
N PHE A 15 -2.87 11.45 -21.99
CA PHE A 15 -3.36 11.82 -20.66
C PHE A 15 -4.35 10.80 -20.08
N SER A 16 -5.04 10.02 -20.90
CA SER A 16 -5.94 8.97 -20.42
C SER A 16 -5.22 7.75 -19.84
N SER A 17 -3.93 7.59 -20.13
CA SER A 17 -3.11 6.47 -19.64
C SER A 17 -2.39 6.75 -18.31
N SER A 18 -2.72 7.83 -17.60
CA SER A 18 -2.31 8.00 -16.20
C SER A 18 -3.11 7.05 -15.31
N VAL A 19 -2.87 5.75 -15.48
CA VAL A 19 -3.29 4.73 -14.54
C VAL A 19 -2.46 5.01 -13.29
N VAL A 20 -3.10 5.59 -12.27
CA VAL A 20 -2.54 5.64 -10.92
C VAL A 20 -2.44 4.20 -10.47
N ASN A 21 -1.30 3.57 -10.78
CA ASN A 21 -0.92 2.34 -10.10
C ASN A 21 -0.86 2.71 -8.64
N SER A 22 -1.72 2.10 -7.84
CA SER A 22 -1.57 2.24 -6.40
C SER A 22 -0.25 1.60 -6.03
N ILE A 23 0.64 2.42 -5.49
CA ILE A 23 2.01 2.04 -5.16
C ILE A 23 2.05 1.97 -3.65
N VAL A 24 2.37 0.78 -3.13
CA VAL A 24 2.89 0.68 -1.78
C VAL A 24 4.39 1.00 -1.82
N SER A 25 4.85 1.84 -0.91
CA SER A 25 6.25 2.24 -0.82
C SER A 25 6.69 2.50 0.61
N VAL A 26 7.97 2.26 0.89
CA VAL A 26 8.61 2.74 2.12
C VAL A 26 9.05 4.19 1.91
N THR A 27 8.70 5.07 2.86
CA THR A 27 8.96 6.53 2.78
C THR A 27 9.08 7.13 4.18
N THR A 28 9.58 8.35 4.29
CA THR A 28 9.65 9.14 5.54
C THR A 28 8.54 10.19 5.66
N GLU A 29 7.60 10.20 4.73
CA GLU A 29 6.41 11.06 4.76
C GLU A 29 5.18 10.26 4.34
N CYS A 30 4.17 10.24 5.19
CA CYS A 30 2.92 9.51 4.96
C CYS A 30 1.76 10.23 5.61
N ASN A 31 0.61 10.30 4.94
CA ASN A 31 -0.62 10.67 5.62
C ASN A 31 -0.98 9.58 6.64
N GLU A 32 -1.51 9.96 7.80
CA GLU A 32 -1.81 9.01 8.89
C GLU A 32 -2.72 7.86 8.44
N ASN A 33 -3.76 8.16 7.66
CA ASN A 33 -4.68 7.16 7.11
C ASN A 33 -4.09 6.30 5.99
N ASN A 34 -2.88 6.62 5.53
CA ASN A 34 -2.17 5.92 4.46
C ASN A 34 -1.08 4.97 4.99
N ILE A 35 -0.73 5.07 6.29
CA ILE A 35 0.29 4.23 6.91
C ILE A 35 -0.27 2.82 7.07
N ILE A 36 0.37 1.80 6.49
CA ILE A 36 0.03 0.39 6.75
C ILE A 36 0.70 -0.05 8.06
N MET A 37 2.00 0.26 8.19
CA MET A 37 2.82 -0.03 9.35
C MET A 37 4.05 0.88 9.38
N ARG A 38 4.86 0.80 10.42
CA ARG A 38 6.12 1.55 10.54
C ARG A 38 7.31 0.63 10.75
N LEU A 39 8.48 1.09 10.32
CA LEU A 39 9.74 0.36 10.28
C LEU A 39 10.82 1.10 11.06
N SER A 40 11.64 0.38 11.83
CA SER A 40 12.78 0.95 12.57
C SER A 40 13.83 1.57 11.64
N ASP A 41 14.03 0.93 10.48
CA ASP A 41 15.01 1.25 9.45
C ASP A 41 14.38 1.11 8.05
N PRO A 42 14.86 1.76 6.98
CA PRO A 42 14.33 1.54 5.63
C PRO A 42 14.71 0.20 5.01
N ASP A 43 15.83 -0.44 5.40
CA ASP A 43 16.43 -1.55 4.64
C ASP A 43 16.71 -2.82 5.45
N ASP A 44 16.61 -2.79 6.78
CA ASP A 44 16.70 -4.01 7.63
C ASP A 44 15.93 -3.79 8.93
N ALA A 45 14.60 -3.91 8.86
CA ALA A 45 13.75 -3.29 9.86
C ALA A 45 13.04 -4.27 10.78
N HIS A 46 12.93 -3.87 12.03
CA HIS A 46 11.86 -4.32 12.90
C HIS A 46 10.58 -3.53 12.56
N GLY A 47 9.45 -4.23 12.59
CA GLY A 47 8.12 -3.68 12.39
C GLY A 47 7.49 -3.10 13.66
N SER A 48 6.48 -2.26 13.46
CA SER A 48 5.56 -1.82 14.50
C SER A 48 4.22 -1.46 13.90
N LYS A 49 3.20 -1.37 14.76
CA LYS A 49 1.87 -0.89 14.33
C LYS A 49 1.93 0.56 13.81
N TRP A 50 0.95 0.89 12.97
CA TRP A 50 0.84 2.18 12.28
C TRP A 50 0.83 3.41 13.21
N ASP A 51 0.37 3.25 14.46
CA ASP A 51 0.24 4.29 15.47
C ASP A 51 1.51 4.49 16.32
N TYR A 52 2.56 3.69 16.12
CA TYR A 52 3.80 3.81 16.89
C TYR A 52 4.67 5.01 16.46
N THR A 53 4.68 6.09 17.23
CA THR A 53 5.23 7.37 16.76
C THR A 53 6.75 7.49 16.67
N SER A 54 7.53 6.57 17.23
CA SER A 54 9.00 6.73 17.30
C SER A 54 9.73 6.31 16.02
N TYR A 55 9.10 5.53 15.16
CA TYR A 55 9.66 5.15 13.86
C TYR A 55 9.24 6.14 12.78
N ASN A 56 10.23 6.61 12.01
CA ASN A 56 10.06 7.61 10.96
C ASN A 56 9.97 7.00 9.55
N ASN A 57 10.15 5.69 9.40
CA ASN A 57 9.97 4.99 8.14
C ASN A 57 8.59 4.35 8.10
N TYR A 58 7.84 4.63 7.05
CA TYR A 58 6.44 4.23 6.89
C TYR A 58 6.30 3.32 5.68
N VAL A 59 5.59 2.21 5.84
CA VAL A 59 5.03 1.48 4.69
C VAL A 59 3.71 2.14 4.34
N CYS A 60 3.63 2.80 3.19
CA CYS A 60 2.50 3.63 2.82
C CYS A 60 1.74 3.07 1.63
N ASP A 61 0.42 3.14 1.70
CA ASP A 61 -0.48 2.98 0.56
C ASP A 61 -0.80 4.35 -0.06
N SER A 62 -1.06 4.41 -1.37
CA SER A 62 -1.52 5.65 -2.02
C SER A 62 -2.95 6.06 -1.61
N ASP A 63 -3.76 5.08 -1.23
CA ASP A 63 -5.18 5.22 -0.89
C ASP A 63 -5.36 5.09 0.62
N ALA A 64 -6.07 6.04 1.23
CA ALA A 64 -6.41 6.00 2.64
C ALA A 64 -7.26 4.76 2.98
N GLY A 65 -6.97 4.11 4.10
CA GLY A 65 -7.64 2.89 4.57
C GLY A 65 -7.86 2.88 6.08
N THR A 66 -8.35 1.75 6.60
CA THR A 66 -8.53 1.49 8.04
C THR A 66 -7.72 0.28 8.48
N HIS A 67 -7.31 0.26 9.74
CA HIS A 67 -6.46 -0.80 10.32
C HIS A 67 -7.22 -1.90 11.05
N GLU A 68 -8.56 -1.88 11.00
CA GLU A 68 -9.39 -2.92 11.60
C GLU A 68 -9.28 -4.23 10.79
N CYS A 69 -9.00 -5.34 11.45
CA CYS A 69 -8.90 -6.65 10.82
C CYS A 69 -10.30 -7.26 10.60
N ASN A 70 -10.65 -7.54 9.35
CA ASN A 70 -11.92 -8.19 8.98
C ASN A 70 -11.75 -9.60 8.40
N GLY A 71 -10.53 -10.16 8.49
CA GLY A 71 -10.18 -11.51 8.02
C GLY A 71 -9.53 -11.54 6.64
N ASP A 72 -9.97 -10.69 5.71
CA ASP A 72 -9.46 -10.69 4.32
C ASP A 72 -8.33 -9.67 4.10
N ASN A 73 -8.17 -8.73 5.03
CA ASN A 73 -7.25 -7.59 4.92
C ASN A 73 -6.00 -7.70 5.81
N LEU A 74 -5.68 -8.90 6.30
CA LEU A 74 -4.46 -9.17 7.04
C LEU A 74 -3.25 -9.11 6.09
N VAL A 75 -2.34 -8.18 6.33
CA VAL A 75 -1.14 -7.96 5.51
C VAL A 75 0.01 -8.84 5.97
N LEU A 76 0.34 -8.77 7.26
CA LEU A 76 1.34 -9.60 7.92
C LEU A 76 1.02 -9.70 9.42
N LYS A 77 1.80 -10.52 10.13
CA LYS A 77 1.77 -10.61 11.59
C LYS A 77 3.11 -10.16 12.16
N LEU A 78 3.06 -9.60 13.37
CA LEU A 78 4.21 -9.20 14.16
C LEU A 78 4.24 -10.03 15.46
N ASP A 79 5.40 -10.46 15.94
CA ASP A 79 5.52 -11.10 17.27
C ASP A 79 5.22 -10.13 18.42
N GLU A 80 5.60 -8.86 18.28
CA GLU A 80 5.39 -7.78 19.23
C GLU A 80 4.62 -6.58 18.63
N GLU A 81 4.14 -5.62 19.44
CA GLU A 81 3.49 -4.40 18.92
C GLU A 81 4.50 -3.41 18.31
N ILE A 82 5.73 -3.44 18.85
CA ILE A 82 6.84 -2.54 18.54
C ILE A 82 8.12 -3.35 18.47
N ASN A 83 9.10 -2.89 17.70
CA ASN A 83 10.39 -3.57 17.56
C ASN A 83 10.25 -5.07 17.21
N ALA A 84 9.25 -5.38 16.41
CA ALA A 84 8.80 -6.73 16.15
C ALA A 84 9.43 -7.33 14.90
N HIS A 85 9.61 -8.64 14.88
CA HIS A 85 9.87 -9.39 13.67
C HIS A 85 8.55 -9.69 12.94
N GLY A 86 8.64 -9.81 11.61
CA GLY A 86 7.55 -10.07 10.70
C GLY A 86 7.31 -11.55 10.45
N TYR A 87 6.04 -11.90 10.25
CA TYR A 87 5.59 -13.23 9.87
C TYR A 87 4.64 -13.14 8.68
N PRO A 88 4.63 -14.16 7.81
CA PRO A 88 3.63 -14.28 6.75
C PRO A 88 2.20 -14.16 7.30
N PRO A 89 1.26 -13.56 6.55
CA PRO A 89 -0.14 -13.45 6.98
C PRO A 89 -0.79 -14.82 7.24
N THR A 90 -0.28 -15.88 6.61
CA THR A 90 -0.74 -17.26 6.78
C THR A 90 -0.12 -18.00 7.96
N SER A 91 0.78 -17.37 8.72
CA SER A 91 1.44 -18.00 9.88
C SER A 91 0.42 -18.37 10.96
N ASN A 92 0.65 -19.49 11.65
CA ASN A 92 -0.17 -19.92 12.80
C ASN A 92 0.31 -19.32 14.12
N ILE A 93 1.39 -18.54 14.11
CA ILE A 93 1.90 -17.84 15.29
C ILE A 93 0.85 -16.82 15.77
N GLU A 94 0.62 -16.81 17.08
CA GLU A 94 -0.14 -15.76 17.76
C GLU A 94 0.71 -14.49 17.79
N GLY A 95 0.14 -13.37 17.38
CA GLY A 95 0.87 -12.12 17.26
C GLY A 95 -0.05 -10.95 16.97
N TYR A 96 0.55 -9.80 16.71
CA TYR A 96 -0.14 -8.56 16.40
C TYR A 96 -0.37 -8.47 14.90
N ASN A 97 -1.64 -8.47 14.52
CA ASN A 97 -2.04 -8.38 13.12
C ASN A 97 -1.82 -6.97 12.57
N VAL A 98 -1.16 -6.87 11.42
CA VAL A 98 -1.12 -5.66 10.60
C VAL A 98 -2.19 -5.80 9.53
N CYS A 99 -3.26 -5.01 9.64
CA CYS A 99 -4.39 -5.04 8.71
C CYS A 99 -4.55 -3.70 8.02
N TYR A 100 -5.01 -3.72 6.77
CA TYR A 100 -5.26 -2.50 6.01
C TYR A 100 -6.37 -2.68 4.97
N SER A 101 -7.50 -1.98 5.13
CA SER A 101 -8.76 -2.24 4.41
C SER A 101 -8.68 -2.23 2.87
N ASN A 102 -7.69 -1.56 2.28
CA ASN A 102 -7.56 -1.49 0.82
C ASN A 102 -6.74 -2.65 0.24
N LEU A 103 -6.14 -3.47 1.11
CA LEU A 103 -5.36 -4.65 0.76
C LEU A 103 -6.18 -5.89 1.09
N VAL A 104 -6.26 -6.82 0.15
CA VAL A 104 -6.96 -8.09 0.32
C VAL A 104 -6.16 -9.23 -0.28
N ASN A 105 -6.47 -10.45 0.15
CA ASN A 105 -5.85 -11.69 -0.35
C ASN A 105 -4.33 -11.68 -0.22
N CYS A 106 -3.81 -11.16 0.89
CA CYS A 106 -2.38 -11.09 1.09
C CYS A 106 -1.78 -12.49 1.31
N ASN A 107 -0.72 -12.79 0.59
CA ASN A 107 0.00 -14.05 0.64
C ASN A 107 1.51 -13.83 0.48
N VAL A 108 2.32 -14.85 0.71
CA VAL A 108 3.77 -14.78 0.47
C VAL A 108 4.15 -15.52 -0.80
N ASN A 109 5.06 -14.91 -1.57
CA ASN A 109 5.69 -15.52 -2.74
C ASN A 109 7.21 -15.49 -2.57
N ASN A 110 7.89 -16.58 -2.96
CA ASN A 110 9.34 -16.54 -3.13
C ASN A 110 9.67 -15.85 -4.47
N GLY A 111 10.32 -14.70 -4.42
CA GLY A 111 10.56 -13.80 -5.54
C GLY A 111 9.47 -12.73 -5.68
N ALA A 112 9.11 -12.41 -6.92
CA ALA A 112 8.17 -11.34 -7.24
C ALA A 112 6.70 -11.72 -7.03
N CYS A 113 5.85 -10.71 -6.83
CA CYS A 113 4.40 -10.86 -6.81
C CYS A 113 3.82 -11.19 -8.19
N SER A 114 2.67 -11.85 -8.21
CA SER A 114 1.95 -12.19 -9.44
C SER A 114 1.36 -10.94 -10.11
N GLU A 115 0.98 -11.03 -11.38
CA GLU A 115 0.48 -9.88 -12.19
C GLU A 115 -0.71 -9.11 -11.57
N ASN A 116 -1.53 -9.78 -10.75
CA ASN A 116 -2.72 -9.18 -10.11
C ASN A 116 -2.50 -8.82 -8.63
N SER A 117 -1.25 -8.81 -8.20
CA SER A 117 -0.83 -8.50 -6.84
C SER A 117 0.40 -7.60 -6.88
N PHE A 118 0.62 -6.82 -5.83
CA PHE A 118 1.81 -6.01 -5.67
C PHE A 118 2.46 -6.33 -4.35
N CYS A 119 3.76 -6.11 -4.29
CA CYS A 119 4.52 -6.28 -3.06
C CYS A 119 4.19 -5.13 -2.10
N VAL A 120 3.97 -5.47 -0.84
CA VAL A 120 3.79 -4.52 0.27
C VAL A 120 5.09 -4.34 1.02
N VAL A 121 5.71 -5.46 1.42
CA VAL A 121 7.03 -5.55 2.04
C VAL A 121 7.66 -6.88 1.63
N LYS A 122 8.95 -7.05 1.93
CA LYS A 122 9.67 -8.32 1.84
C LYS A 122 10.12 -8.79 3.22
N LEU A 123 10.33 -10.10 3.32
CA LEU A 123 10.80 -10.84 4.49
C LEU A 123 12.06 -11.62 4.08
N ASP A 124 13.07 -11.67 4.95
CA ASP A 124 14.26 -12.52 4.78
C ASP A 124 13.98 -14.01 5.06
N ASP A 125 13.04 -14.32 5.95
CA ASP A 125 12.56 -15.69 6.25
C ASP A 125 11.02 -15.73 6.45
N THR A 126 10.47 -16.93 6.66
CA THR A 126 9.06 -17.18 6.95
C THR A 126 8.73 -17.23 8.45
N ASP A 127 9.75 -17.17 9.30
CA ASP A 127 9.67 -17.24 10.76
C ASP A 127 10.66 -16.22 11.31
N ASP A 128 10.21 -15.36 12.22
CA ASP A 128 11.08 -14.43 12.95
C ASP A 128 11.90 -13.49 12.05
N SER A 129 11.24 -12.91 11.04
CA SER A 129 11.91 -12.25 9.91
C SER A 129 12.04 -10.72 10.06
N HIS A 130 13.16 -10.17 9.62
CA HIS A 130 13.28 -8.73 9.40
C HIS A 130 12.46 -8.29 8.18
N ILE A 131 12.06 -7.02 8.16
CA ILE A 131 11.13 -6.46 7.18
C ILE A 131 11.84 -5.48 6.25
N TYR A 132 11.68 -5.71 4.95
CA TYR A 132 12.40 -5.02 3.89
C TYR A 132 11.45 -4.30 2.92
N PRO A 133 11.93 -3.25 2.23
CA PRO A 133 11.18 -2.63 1.15
C PRO A 133 11.15 -3.59 -0.05
N CYS A 134 10.11 -3.48 -0.88
CA CYS A 134 9.95 -4.35 -2.05
C CYS A 134 11.06 -4.25 -3.10
N THR A 135 11.88 -3.20 -3.03
CA THR A 135 13.04 -2.96 -3.89
C THR A 135 14.32 -3.63 -3.39
N ASN A 136 14.34 -4.16 -2.16
CA ASN A 136 15.51 -4.86 -1.62
C ASN A 136 15.63 -6.24 -2.28
N ASP A 137 16.81 -6.58 -2.80
CA ASP A 137 17.06 -7.84 -3.50
C ASP A 137 17.64 -8.94 -2.59
N GLU A 138 18.00 -8.62 -1.34
CA GLU A 138 18.52 -9.56 -0.34
C GLU A 138 17.39 -10.41 0.25
N ALA A 139 16.24 -9.80 0.50
CA ALA A 139 15.03 -10.49 0.96
C ALA A 139 14.31 -11.20 -0.21
N SER A 140 14.11 -12.51 -0.05
CA SER A 140 13.57 -13.38 -1.10
C SER A 140 12.06 -13.57 -1.02
N ILE A 141 11.42 -13.27 0.12
CA ILE A 141 9.99 -13.55 0.32
C ILE A 141 9.21 -12.24 0.23
N SER A 142 8.40 -12.07 -0.81
CA SER A 142 7.51 -10.91 -0.93
C SER A 142 6.17 -11.18 -0.27
N VAL A 143 5.71 -10.25 0.57
CA VAL A 143 4.31 -10.17 1.01
C VAL A 143 3.52 -9.47 -0.09
N CYS A 144 2.71 -10.24 -0.80
CA CYS A 144 1.96 -9.82 -1.97
C CYS A 144 0.50 -9.62 -1.61
N CYS A 145 -0.08 -8.48 -1.93
CA CYS A 145 -1.51 -8.20 -1.72
C CYS A 145 -2.17 -7.75 -3.03
N SER A 146 -3.48 -7.92 -3.12
CA SER A 146 -4.29 -7.32 -4.17
C SER A 146 -5.05 -6.11 -3.62
N LYS A 147 -5.44 -5.19 -4.50
CA LYS A 147 -6.33 -4.10 -4.10
C LYS A 147 -7.75 -4.60 -3.95
N MET A 148 -8.44 -4.12 -2.91
CA MET A 148 -9.87 -4.25 -2.83
C MET A 148 -10.48 -3.52 -4.04
N GLN A 149 -11.09 -4.27 -4.96
CA GLN A 149 -11.85 -3.66 -6.03
C GLN A 149 -13.08 -3.03 -5.40
N VAL A 150 -13.07 -1.72 -5.25
CA VAL A 150 -14.29 -0.96 -4.97
C VAL A 150 -15.18 -1.20 -6.18
N THR A 151 -16.08 -2.16 -6.07
CA THR A 151 -17.17 -2.32 -7.02
C THR A 151 -17.91 -1.00 -6.91
N GLN A 152 -17.67 -0.10 -7.87
CA GLN A 152 -18.48 1.10 -7.97
C GLN A 152 -19.89 0.58 -8.21
N GLU A 153 -20.70 0.52 -7.16
CA GLU A 153 -22.12 0.31 -7.31
C GLU A 153 -22.57 1.39 -8.28
N ALA A 154 -22.91 0.95 -9.50
CA ALA A 154 -23.41 1.84 -10.51
C ALA A 154 -24.52 2.66 -9.84
N PRO A 155 -24.47 4.00 -9.88
CA PRO A 155 -25.38 4.84 -9.13
C PRO A 155 -26.77 4.31 -9.40
N ALA A 156 -27.43 3.79 -8.36
CA ALA A 156 -28.67 3.04 -8.52
C ALA A 156 -29.59 3.88 -9.38
N VAL A 157 -29.79 3.44 -10.64
CA VAL A 157 -30.64 4.15 -11.58
C VAL A 157 -32.02 4.05 -10.97
N ASN A 158 -32.42 5.14 -10.32
CA ASN A 158 -33.65 5.26 -9.57
C ASN A 158 -34.79 5.31 -10.59
N ASN A 159 -35.10 4.15 -11.18
CA ASN A 159 -36.32 3.90 -11.92
C ASN A 159 -37.47 3.86 -10.91
N ARG A 160 -37.73 5.00 -10.26
CA ARG A 160 -38.99 5.34 -9.60
C ARG A 160 -40.07 5.40 -10.68
N ARG A 161 -40.50 4.23 -11.15
CA ARG A 161 -41.90 4.07 -11.52
C ARG A 161 -42.68 4.29 -10.24
N ARG A 162 -43.30 5.46 -10.12
CA ARG A 162 -44.37 5.77 -9.16
C ARG A 162 -45.42 4.66 -9.23
N SER A 163 -45.28 3.63 -8.41
CA SER A 163 -46.41 2.81 -8.01
C SER A 163 -46.94 3.42 -6.72
N ASN A 164 -47.92 4.31 -6.88
CA ASN A 164 -48.86 4.61 -5.80
C ASN A 164 -49.52 3.28 -5.41
N ARG A 165 -49.10 2.67 -4.30
CA ARG A 165 -49.94 1.75 -3.55
C ARG A 165 -49.50 1.67 -2.10
N ASP A 166 -50.37 2.24 -1.28
CA ASP A 166 -50.76 1.83 0.05
C ASP A 166 -49.68 1.59 1.10
N SER A 167 -49.56 2.64 1.91
CA SER A 167 -49.37 2.59 3.35
C SER A 167 -50.04 1.37 4.01
N SER A 168 -49.24 0.46 4.53
CA SER A 168 -49.62 -0.35 5.69
C SER A 168 -48.50 -0.28 6.73
N ILE A 169 -48.83 0.45 7.79
CA ILE A 169 -48.11 0.62 9.04
C ILE A 169 -47.86 -0.76 9.66
N ILE A 170 -46.60 -1.08 9.98
CA ILE A 170 -46.27 -2.11 10.97
C ILE A 170 -45.26 -1.52 11.96
N ASN A 171 -45.79 -1.15 13.12
CA ASN A 171 -45.02 -0.97 14.34
C ASN A 171 -44.49 -2.34 14.76
N ASN A 172 -43.18 -2.49 14.97
CA ASN A 172 -42.68 -3.58 15.82
C ASN A 172 -41.48 -3.11 16.66
N THR A 173 -41.69 -3.39 17.94
CA THR A 173 -41.00 -3.12 19.20
C THR A 173 -39.53 -3.53 19.24
N PRO A 174 -38.65 -2.77 19.93
CA PRO A 174 -37.29 -3.22 20.23
C PRO A 174 -37.30 -4.28 21.34
N ILE A 175 -36.72 -5.45 21.05
CA ILE A 175 -36.39 -6.47 22.04
C ILE A 175 -35.01 -6.11 22.61
N VAL A 176 -35.01 -5.65 23.86
CA VAL A 176 -33.82 -5.50 24.70
C VAL A 176 -33.54 -6.86 25.33
N LEU A 177 -32.42 -7.50 24.95
CA LEU A 177 -31.86 -8.61 25.70
C LEU A 177 -30.46 -8.21 26.17
N ASN A 178 -30.38 -8.06 27.48
CA ASN A 178 -29.22 -7.79 28.30
C ASN A 178 -28.58 -9.13 28.71
N PRO A 179 -27.34 -9.45 28.30
CA PRO A 179 -26.58 -10.54 28.90
C PRO A 179 -25.69 -10.01 30.02
N GLU A 180 -25.82 -10.60 31.20
CA GLU A 180 -24.91 -10.48 32.34
C GLU A 180 -23.46 -10.74 31.92
N GLN A 181 -22.58 -9.80 32.32
CA GLN A 181 -21.14 -9.89 32.16
C GLN A 181 -20.55 -10.57 33.41
N PRO A 182 -19.84 -11.70 33.30
CA PRO A 182 -19.13 -12.29 34.42
C PRO A 182 -17.84 -11.52 34.71
N ASP A 183 -17.66 -11.14 35.97
CA ASP A 183 -16.44 -10.56 36.53
C ASP A 183 -15.27 -11.55 36.38
N ILE A 184 -14.22 -11.15 35.66
CA ILE A 184 -12.94 -11.87 35.64
C ILE A 184 -11.89 -10.98 36.29
N GLU A 185 -11.32 -11.48 37.38
CA GLU A 185 -10.23 -10.87 38.16
C GLU A 185 -8.96 -10.64 37.31
N PRO A 186 -8.23 -9.53 37.51
CA PRO A 186 -6.95 -9.34 36.87
C PRO A 186 -5.85 -10.16 37.57
N LEU A 187 -5.32 -11.17 36.87
CA LEU A 187 -4.11 -11.88 37.29
C LEU A 187 -2.89 -10.97 37.07
N ASN A 188 -2.41 -10.41 38.16
CA ASN A 188 -1.19 -9.62 38.27
C ASN A 188 0.05 -10.56 38.21
N THR A 189 0.71 -10.64 37.06
CA THR A 189 2.06 -11.22 36.96
C THR A 189 3.05 -10.18 36.44
N ARG A 190 3.56 -9.41 37.40
CA ARG A 190 4.76 -8.60 37.32
C ARG A 190 5.98 -9.52 37.26
N ASN A 191 6.49 -9.81 36.06
CA ASN A 191 7.84 -10.34 35.91
C ASN A 191 8.78 -9.19 35.55
N GLN A 192 9.48 -8.70 36.58
CA GLN A 192 10.70 -7.92 36.40
C GLN A 192 11.77 -8.88 35.88
N TYR A 193 12.16 -8.72 34.61
CA TYR A 193 13.42 -9.26 34.14
C TYR A 193 14.41 -8.08 34.07
N GLU A 194 15.22 -8.02 35.11
CA GLU A 194 16.37 -7.12 35.21
C GLU A 194 17.56 -7.70 34.43
N SER A 195 18.24 -6.80 33.74
CA SER A 195 19.70 -6.76 33.60
C SER A 195 20.41 -7.73 32.66
N ASN A 196 21.01 -7.12 31.64
CA ASN A 196 22.47 -6.93 31.49
C ASN A 196 23.09 -7.49 30.21
N ASN A 197 23.97 -6.64 29.67
CA ASN A 197 25.03 -6.89 28.69
C ASN A 197 24.55 -6.85 27.22
N ASP A 198 25.31 -6.36 26.26
CA ASP A 198 26.73 -6.01 26.27
C ASP A 198 26.98 -4.95 25.19
N ILE A 199 28.00 -4.15 25.43
CA ILE A 199 28.54 -3.18 24.48
C ILE A 199 29.30 -3.97 23.43
N THR A 200 28.95 -3.84 22.15
CA THR A 200 29.84 -4.29 21.07
C THR A 200 29.87 -3.27 19.94
N SER A 201 31.08 -3.14 19.41
CA SER A 201 31.65 -2.05 18.64
C SER A 201 30.95 -1.72 17.33
N SER A 202 30.78 -0.43 17.10
CA SER A 202 30.53 0.20 15.79
C SER A 202 31.72 -0.05 14.86
N GLU A 203 31.55 -0.95 13.89
CA GLU A 203 32.35 -0.96 12.66
C GLU A 203 31.65 -0.05 11.64
N ASP A 204 32.31 1.05 11.31
CA ASP A 204 31.89 2.00 10.28
C ASP A 204 32.01 1.34 8.90
N ASN A 205 30.96 0.62 8.49
CA ASN A 205 30.80 0.18 7.12
C ASN A 205 30.10 1.30 6.33
N GLU A 206 30.89 2.08 5.58
CA GLU A 206 30.37 2.98 4.56
C GLU A 206 29.64 2.15 3.49
N GLU A 207 28.33 2.10 3.61
CA GLU A 207 27.46 1.41 2.67
C GLU A 207 27.43 2.15 1.31
N PRO A 208 27.68 1.46 0.20
CA PRO A 208 27.67 2.08 -1.12
C PRO A 208 26.26 2.50 -1.48
N GLN A 209 26.04 3.81 -1.59
CA GLN A 209 24.79 4.41 -2.07
C GLN A 209 24.43 3.85 -3.46
N ILE A 210 23.51 2.88 -3.51
CA ILE A 210 22.98 2.34 -4.77
C ILE A 210 22.01 3.37 -5.34
N GLU A 211 22.57 4.27 -6.16
CA GLU A 211 21.82 5.31 -6.85
C GLU A 211 20.81 4.69 -7.83
N ASN A 212 19.51 4.95 -7.59
CA ASN A 212 18.35 4.49 -8.38
C ASN A 212 18.40 4.99 -9.85
N LYS A 213 19.19 4.33 -10.70
CA LYS A 213 19.38 4.68 -12.14
C LYS A 213 18.20 4.31 -13.04
N SER A 214 17.25 3.50 -12.58
CA SER A 214 16.13 2.99 -13.38
C SER A 214 15.13 4.09 -13.77
N ASN A 215 14.85 5.04 -12.88
CA ASN A 215 13.93 6.14 -13.17
C ASN A 215 14.50 7.15 -14.19
N LEU A 216 15.82 7.34 -14.21
CA LEU A 216 16.48 8.29 -15.11
C LEU A 216 16.28 7.93 -16.59
N TYR A 217 16.29 6.63 -16.93
CA TYR A 217 16.15 6.17 -18.31
C TYR A 217 14.75 6.48 -18.88
N ILE A 218 13.71 6.33 -18.07
CA ILE A 218 12.32 6.65 -18.45
C ILE A 218 12.19 8.15 -18.75
N TYR A 219 12.79 9.01 -17.92
CA TYR A 219 12.78 10.46 -18.16
C TYR A 219 13.52 10.84 -19.45
N ILE A 220 14.68 10.25 -19.73
CA ILE A 220 15.45 10.49 -20.97
C ILE A 220 14.63 10.11 -22.20
N LEU A 221 14.01 8.92 -22.22
CA LEU A 221 13.17 8.48 -23.33
C LEU A 221 11.95 9.39 -23.54
N SER A 222 11.31 9.82 -22.45
CA SER A 222 10.19 10.77 -22.52
C SER A 222 10.63 12.12 -23.12
N GLY A 223 11.82 12.60 -22.74
CA GLY A 223 12.39 13.85 -23.23
C GLY A 223 12.72 13.80 -24.71
N ILE A 224 13.31 12.70 -25.19
CA ILE A 224 13.58 12.48 -26.62
C ILE A 224 12.27 12.45 -27.40
N GLY A 225 11.24 11.75 -26.90
CA GLY A 225 9.91 11.71 -27.50
C GLY A 225 9.30 13.11 -27.65
N LEU A 226 9.36 13.94 -26.61
CA LEU A 226 8.89 15.32 -26.64
C LEU A 226 9.64 16.18 -27.66
N LEU A 227 10.98 16.03 -27.73
CA LEU A 227 11.84 16.76 -28.66
C LEU A 227 11.51 16.45 -30.12
N LEU A 228 11.27 15.18 -30.44
CA LEU A 228 10.89 14.76 -31.80
C LEU A 228 9.52 15.31 -32.20
N ILE A 229 8.56 15.35 -31.26
CA ILE A 229 7.24 15.97 -31.50
C ILE A 229 7.39 17.47 -31.78
N LEU A 230 8.18 18.19 -30.98
CA LEU A 230 8.43 19.62 -31.18
C LEU A 230 9.13 19.88 -32.52
N ALA A 231 10.13 19.08 -32.88
CA ALA A 231 10.81 19.18 -34.17
C ALA A 231 9.86 18.95 -35.35
N GLY A 232 8.97 17.94 -35.24
CA GLY A 232 7.92 17.68 -36.22
C GLY A 232 6.94 18.84 -36.38
N LEU A 233 6.53 19.46 -35.27
CA LEU A 233 5.68 20.66 -35.29
C LEU A 233 6.37 21.84 -35.97
N ILE A 234 7.63 22.14 -35.60
CA ILE A 234 8.42 23.22 -36.22
C ILE A 234 8.56 22.98 -37.73
N TYR A 235 8.91 21.75 -38.13
CA TYR A 235 9.04 21.39 -39.54
C TYR A 235 7.72 21.58 -40.30
N TYR A 236 6.61 21.14 -39.73
CA TYR A 236 5.27 21.30 -40.29
C TYR A 236 4.92 22.78 -40.51
N PHE A 237 5.15 23.64 -39.51
CA PHE A 237 4.89 25.08 -39.64
C PHE A 237 5.79 25.76 -40.68
N LYS A 238 7.06 25.34 -40.78
CA LYS A 238 8.01 25.89 -41.76
C LYS A 238 7.60 25.56 -43.21
N PHE A 239 7.12 24.35 -43.47
CA PHE A 239 6.67 23.95 -44.81
C PHE A 239 5.31 24.53 -45.18
N ARG A 240 4.38 24.66 -44.23
CA ARG A 240 3.07 25.26 -44.49
C ARG A 240 3.15 26.72 -44.95
N LYS A 241 4.17 27.48 -44.54
CA LYS A 241 4.39 28.87 -44.97
C LYS A 241 4.85 29.03 -46.43
N LYS A 242 5.30 27.97 -47.12
CA LYS A 242 5.82 28.04 -48.49
C LYS A 242 4.79 27.67 -49.58
N GLY A 243 3.57 27.28 -49.21
CA GLY A 243 2.54 26.79 -50.13
C GLY A 243 1.36 27.73 -50.33
N VAL A 244 1.54 29.04 -50.10
CA VAL A 244 0.60 30.11 -50.49
C VAL A 244 1.33 31.06 -51.42
#